data_AF-A0A1B0DHT1-F1
#
_entry.id   AF-A0A1B0DHT1-F1
#
_cell.length_a   1.000
_cell.length_b   1.000
_cell.length_c   1.000
_cell.angle_alpha   90.00
_cell.angle_beta   90.00
_cell.angle_gamma   90.00
#
_symmetry.space_group_name_H-M   'P 1'
#
loop_
_entity.id
_entity.type
_entity.pdbx_description
1 polymer ?
#
loop_
_entity_poly.entity_id
_entity_poly.type
_entity_poly.pdbx_seq_one_letter_code
_entity_poly.pdbx_strand_id
1 'polypeptide(L)'
;MCELFQAHDMPEPPKESFFKGLFGGGSRSLDREELFGESSGKANRSVAKHIPGPSANLEALGARASTATSEISRAHQLAMERGEKLSQLEDRTERMANQAQEFSGTAHSLMLKYKDKKWYQL
;
A
#
# COMPACT_ATOMS: atom_id res chain seq x y z
N MET A 1 70.80 47.70 -13.59
CA MET A 1 70.49 46.25 -13.56
C MET A 1 71.04 45.71 -12.26
N CYS A 2 70.18 45.28 -11.33
CA CYS A 2 70.55 44.43 -10.20
C CYS A 2 69.36 43.51 -9.92
N GLU A 3 69.65 42.21 -9.85
CA GLU A 3 68.73 41.09 -9.94
C GLU A 3 67.92 40.88 -8.65
N LEU A 4 66.61 40.65 -8.81
CA LEU A 4 65.63 40.44 -7.73
C LEU A 4 65.31 38.95 -7.51
N PHE A 5 66.25 38.05 -7.75
CA PHE A 5 66.03 36.62 -7.54
C PHE A 5 67.30 35.92 -7.08
N GLN A 6 67.21 35.24 -5.94
CA GLN A 6 68.26 34.35 -5.45
C GLN A 6 67.67 32.93 -5.39
N ALA A 7 68.16 32.07 -6.27
CA ALA A 7 67.75 30.67 -6.30
C ALA A 7 68.24 29.97 -5.02
N HIS A 8 67.34 29.28 -4.34
CA HIS A 8 67.64 28.43 -3.19
C HIS A 8 67.38 26.97 -3.59
N ASP A 9 68.32 26.08 -3.31
CA ASP A 9 68.14 24.65 -3.58
C ASP A 9 67.11 24.03 -2.63
N MET A 10 66.33 23.06 -3.13
CA MET A 10 65.33 22.38 -2.33
C MET A 10 66.00 21.59 -1.18
N PRO A 11 65.45 21.63 0.05
CA PRO A 11 65.99 20.82 1.14
C PRO A 11 65.88 19.33 0.82
N GLU A 12 66.91 18.56 1.20
CA GLU A 12 66.93 17.10 1.05
C GLU A 12 65.72 16.47 1.77
N PRO A 13 65.03 15.49 1.14
CA PRO A 13 63.90 14.84 1.77
C PRO A 13 64.33 14.15 3.07
N PRO A 14 63.48 14.20 4.13
CA PRO A 14 63.83 13.64 5.42
C PRO A 14 64.14 12.14 5.31
N LYS A 15 65.26 11.72 5.90
CA LYS A 15 65.69 10.30 5.90
C LYS A 15 64.69 9.46 6.69
N GLU A 16 64.21 8.37 6.08
CA GLU A 16 63.25 7.47 6.71
C GLU A 16 63.82 6.90 8.02
N SER A 17 63.12 7.19 9.13
CA SER A 17 63.52 6.76 10.47
C SER A 17 63.14 5.30 10.74
N PHE A 18 64.02 4.61 11.46
CA PHE A 18 64.04 3.17 11.78
C PHE A 18 62.80 2.62 12.53
N PHE A 19 61.83 3.46 12.92
CA PHE A 19 60.63 3.06 13.68
C PHE A 19 59.38 2.81 12.82
N LYS A 20 59.52 2.66 11.50
CA LYS A 20 58.41 2.38 10.57
C LYS A 20 57.70 1.02 10.82
N GLY A 21 58.24 0.17 11.70
CA GLY A 21 57.71 -1.17 11.97
C GLY A 21 56.84 -1.36 13.22
N LEU A 22 56.83 -0.44 14.20
CA LEU A 22 56.24 -0.77 15.53
C LEU A 22 55.11 0.14 16.02
N PHE A 23 54.96 1.39 15.57
CA PHE A 23 53.90 2.29 16.09
C PHE A 23 53.26 3.24 15.07
N GLY A 24 53.24 2.90 13.78
CA GLY A 24 52.58 3.79 12.84
C GLY A 24 52.44 3.18 11.46
N GLY A 25 51.20 3.12 10.98
CA GLY A 25 50.91 3.04 9.57
C GLY A 25 51.63 4.19 8.86
N GLY A 26 52.84 3.92 8.38
CA GLY A 26 53.49 4.76 7.41
C GLY A 26 52.60 4.85 6.18
N SER A 27 52.66 5.98 5.48
CA SER A 27 52.12 6.09 4.13
C SER A 27 52.80 5.03 3.26
N ARG A 28 52.23 3.83 3.23
CA ARG A 28 52.39 2.89 2.13
C ARG A 28 52.05 3.71 0.89
N SER A 29 52.95 3.76 -0.09
CA SER A 29 52.54 4.09 -1.44
C SER A 29 51.46 3.08 -1.77
N LEU A 30 50.20 3.50 -1.66
CA LEU A 30 49.07 2.64 -1.93
C LEU A 30 49.21 2.25 -3.40
N ASP A 31 49.67 1.02 -3.64
CA ASP A 31 49.86 0.54 -4.98
C ASP A 31 48.47 0.45 -5.63
N ARG A 32 48.33 1.07 -6.80
CA ARG A 32 47.06 1.09 -7.53
C ARG A 32 46.59 -0.34 -7.83
N GLU A 33 47.53 -1.25 -8.03
CA GLU A 33 47.25 -2.67 -8.28
C GLU A 33 46.75 -3.40 -7.02
N GLU A 34 47.20 -2.99 -5.83
CA GLU A 34 46.69 -3.56 -4.57
C GLU A 34 45.27 -3.05 -4.27
N LEU A 35 44.96 -1.81 -4.66
CA LEU A 35 43.70 -1.15 -4.32
C LEU A 35 42.59 -1.30 -5.36
N PHE A 36 42.95 -1.55 -6.62
CA PHE A 36 42.03 -1.65 -7.75
C PHE A 36 42.41 -2.75 -8.76
N GLY A 37 43.52 -3.45 -8.55
CA GLY A 37 43.95 -4.56 -9.39
C GLY A 37 43.33 -5.89 -8.97
N GLU A 38 43.76 -6.96 -9.62
CA GLU A 38 43.09 -8.27 -9.54
C GLU A 38 43.16 -8.90 -8.13
N SER A 39 44.16 -8.48 -7.32
CA SER A 39 44.36 -8.86 -5.93
C SER A 39 43.55 -8.05 -4.90
N SER A 40 42.83 -6.99 -5.32
CA SER A 40 42.10 -6.09 -4.42
C SER A 40 40.89 -6.71 -3.69
N GLY A 41 40.64 -8.00 -3.89
CA GLY A 41 39.54 -8.73 -3.26
C GLY A 41 38.19 -8.49 -3.96
N LYS A 42 37.25 -9.42 -3.75
CA LYS A 42 35.92 -9.35 -4.37
C LYS A 42 35.10 -8.22 -3.74
N ALA A 43 34.37 -7.45 -4.57
CA ALA A 43 33.51 -6.37 -4.12
C ALA A 43 32.60 -6.79 -2.95
N ASN A 44 32.48 -5.92 -1.95
CA ASN A 44 31.65 -6.18 -0.78
C ASN A 44 30.19 -6.44 -1.22
N ARG A 45 29.65 -7.60 -0.86
CA ARG A 45 28.32 -8.07 -1.29
C ARG A 45 27.19 -7.29 -0.64
N SER A 46 27.49 -6.39 0.29
CA SER A 46 26.53 -5.44 0.83
C SER A 46 26.33 -4.29 -0.16
N VAL A 47 25.60 -4.56 -1.25
CA VAL A 47 24.91 -3.51 -2.00
C VAL A 47 24.12 -2.70 -0.97
N ALA A 48 24.40 -1.39 -0.87
CA ALA A 48 23.62 -0.51 -0.03
C ALA A 48 22.17 -0.55 -0.51
N LYS A 49 21.27 -1.17 0.27
CA LYS A 49 19.84 -1.11 0.01
C LYS A 49 19.45 0.35 0.13
N HIS A 50 19.07 0.99 -0.97
CA HIS A 50 18.46 2.31 -0.95
C HIS A 50 17.21 2.20 -0.07
N ILE A 51 17.28 2.73 1.15
CA ILE A 51 16.13 2.84 2.05
C ILE A 51 15.39 4.09 1.55
N PRO A 52 14.23 3.96 0.90
CA PRO A 52 13.46 5.11 0.49
C PRO A 52 13.16 5.94 1.74
N GLY A 53 13.35 7.26 1.66
CA GLY A 53 13.08 8.16 2.78
C GLY A 53 11.63 8.06 3.27
N PRO A 54 11.32 8.61 4.46
CA PRO A 54 10.00 8.47 5.11
C PRO A 54 8.79 8.89 4.26
N SER A 55 9.00 9.66 3.18
CA SER A 55 7.98 10.09 2.21
C SER A 55 7.55 9.00 1.21
N ALA A 56 8.39 8.01 0.88
CA ALA A 56 8.07 7.01 -0.14
C ALA A 56 6.91 6.09 0.26
N ASN A 57 6.78 5.80 1.56
CA ASN A 57 5.65 5.03 2.09
C ASN A 57 4.37 5.88 2.23
N LEU A 58 4.51 7.21 2.32
CA LEU A 58 3.38 8.14 2.48
C LEU A 58 2.55 8.22 1.19
N GLU A 59 3.20 8.29 0.04
CA GLU A 59 2.52 8.31 -1.27
C GLU A 59 1.75 7.02 -1.53
N ALA A 60 2.36 5.87 -1.27
CA ALA A 60 1.70 4.57 -1.37
C ALA A 60 0.52 4.43 -0.38
N LEU A 61 0.66 4.98 0.82
CA LEU A 61 -0.42 5.03 1.81
C LEU A 61 -1.56 5.94 1.34
N GLY A 62 -1.25 7.12 0.81
CA GLY A 62 -2.22 8.07 0.27
C GLY A 62 -3.02 7.48 -0.90
N ALA A 63 -2.35 6.77 -1.81
CA ALA A 63 -3.01 6.06 -2.91
C ALA A 63 -3.96 4.96 -2.41
N ARG A 64 -3.54 4.16 -1.41
CA ARG A 64 -4.42 3.14 -0.81
C ARG A 64 -5.61 3.75 -0.08
N ALA A 65 -5.38 4.83 0.67
CA ALA A 65 -6.44 5.53 1.40
C ALA A 65 -7.48 6.15 0.46
N SER A 66 -7.04 6.74 -0.67
CA SER A 66 -7.95 7.33 -1.65
C SER A 66 -8.78 6.27 -2.38
N THR A 67 -8.18 5.13 -2.75
CA THR A 67 -8.92 3.99 -3.31
C THR A 67 -9.93 3.42 -2.32
N ALA A 68 -9.53 3.19 -1.07
CA ALA A 68 -10.45 2.69 -0.05
C ALA A 68 -11.63 3.65 0.19
N THR A 69 -11.37 4.95 0.21
CA THR A 69 -12.42 5.97 0.40
C THR A 69 -13.39 6.00 -0.78
N SER A 70 -12.92 5.85 -2.02
CA SER A 70 -13.80 5.83 -3.19
C SER A 70 -14.68 4.58 -3.23
N GLU A 71 -14.14 3.43 -2.83
CA GLU A 71 -14.91 2.19 -2.68
C GLU A 71 -15.99 2.31 -1.59
N ILE A 72 -15.66 2.92 -0.45
CA ILE A 72 -16.63 3.19 0.62
C ILE A 72 -17.74 4.14 0.13
N SER A 73 -17.38 5.21 -0.58
CA SER A 73 -18.37 6.15 -1.13
C SER A 73 -19.33 5.45 -2.09
N ARG A 74 -18.81 4.55 -2.94
CA ARG A 74 -19.64 3.75 -3.84
C ARG A 74 -20.53 2.76 -3.09
N ALA A 75 -19.99 2.07 -2.08
CA ALA A 75 -20.75 1.15 -1.25
C ALA A 75 -21.88 1.87 -0.50
N HIS A 76 -21.64 3.10 -0.03
CA HIS A 76 -22.65 3.94 0.60
C HIS A 76 -23.81 4.28 -0.33
N GLN A 77 -23.53 4.65 -1.59
CA GLN A 77 -24.56 4.91 -2.59
C GLN A 77 -25.42 3.67 -2.85
N LEU A 78 -24.78 2.50 -3.03
CA LEU A 78 -25.51 1.24 -3.21
C LEU A 78 -26.36 0.87 -1.99
N ALA A 79 -25.88 1.17 -0.78
CA ALA A 79 -26.65 0.96 0.44
C ALA A 79 -27.88 1.86 0.52
N MET A 80 -27.77 3.12 0.08
CA MET A 80 -28.90 4.05 0.00
C MET A 80 -29.95 3.56 -1.01
N GLU A 81 -29.54 3.19 -2.22
CA GLU A 81 -30.46 2.61 -3.22
C GLU A 81 -31.14 1.34 -2.72
N ARG A 82 -30.40 0.47 -2.01
CA ARG A 82 -30.97 -0.71 -1.38
C ARG A 82 -32.01 -0.33 -0.33
N GLY A 83 -31.73 0.69 0.48
CA GLY A 83 -32.66 1.21 1.49
C GLY A 83 -33.99 1.66 0.85
N GLU A 84 -33.92 2.43 -0.23
CA GLU A 84 -35.11 2.86 -0.96
C GLU A 84 -35.90 1.67 -1.54
N LYS A 85 -35.21 0.72 -2.17
CA LYS A 85 -35.84 -0.49 -2.72
C LYS A 85 -36.49 -1.35 -1.64
N LEU A 86 -35.89 -1.45 -0.46
CA LEU A 86 -36.47 -2.18 0.67
C LEU A 86 -37.72 -1.50 1.22
N SER A 87 -37.72 -0.17 1.32
CA SER A 87 -38.91 0.58 1.72
C SER A 87 -40.07 0.37 0.73
N GLN A 88 -39.80 0.43 -0.58
CA GLN A 88 -40.81 0.13 -1.60
C GLN A 88 -41.28 -1.34 -1.55
N LEU A 89 -40.38 -2.27 -1.21
CA LEU A 89 -40.71 -3.67 -1.06
C LEU A 89 -41.64 -3.89 0.14
N GLU A 90 -41.36 -3.26 1.27
CA GLU A 90 -42.18 -3.31 2.48
C GLU A 90 -43.63 -2.88 2.19
N ASP A 91 -43.83 -1.72 1.57
CA ASP A 91 -45.17 -1.24 1.17
C ASP A 91 -45.91 -2.24 0.28
N ARG A 92 -45.21 -2.86 -0.68
CA ARG A 92 -45.79 -3.86 -1.57
C ARG A 92 -46.10 -5.16 -0.84
N THR A 93 -45.23 -5.58 0.07
CA THR A 93 -45.43 -6.79 0.87
C THR A 93 -46.59 -6.63 1.82
N GLU A 94 -46.77 -5.46 2.44
CA GLU A 94 -47.93 -5.17 3.28
C GLU A 94 -49.23 -5.23 2.47
N ARG A 95 -49.28 -4.57 1.31
CA ARG A 95 -50.43 -4.66 0.40
C ARG A 95 -50.72 -6.10 -0.02
N MET A 96 -49.69 -6.86 -0.35
CA MET A 96 -49.82 -8.27 -0.71
C MET A 96 -50.35 -9.11 0.46
N ALA A 97 -49.90 -8.86 1.69
CA ALA A 97 -50.38 -9.56 2.88
C ALA A 97 -51.88 -9.28 3.12
N ASN A 98 -52.29 -8.02 3.00
CA ASN A 98 -53.70 -7.64 3.11
C ASN A 98 -54.56 -8.32 2.03
N GLN A 99 -54.11 -8.33 0.78
CA GLN A 99 -54.80 -9.03 -0.32
C GLN A 99 -54.86 -10.54 -0.09
N ALA A 100 -53.80 -11.15 0.42
CA ALA A 100 -53.78 -12.58 0.73
C ALA A 100 -54.78 -12.93 1.86
N GLN A 101 -54.92 -12.06 2.86
CA GLN A 101 -55.89 -12.22 3.93
C GLN A 101 -57.33 -12.10 3.42
N GLU A 102 -57.61 -11.12 2.57
CA GLU A 102 -58.93 -10.96 1.93
C GLU A 102 -59.27 -12.16 1.03
N PHE A 103 -58.30 -12.61 0.23
CA PHE A 103 -58.46 -13.79 -0.62
C PHE A 103 -58.74 -15.05 0.20
N SER A 104 -57.98 -15.28 1.28
CA SER A 104 -58.21 -16.39 2.20
C SER A 104 -59.62 -16.37 2.79
N GLY A 105 -60.10 -15.21 3.26
CA GLY A 105 -61.45 -15.06 3.80
C GLY A 105 -62.54 -15.34 2.76
N THR A 106 -62.34 -14.87 1.53
CA THR A 106 -63.27 -15.11 0.41
C THR A 106 -63.30 -16.58 0.00
N ALA A 107 -62.12 -17.20 -0.14
CA ALA A 107 -62.00 -18.62 -0.46
C ALA A 107 -62.62 -19.50 0.64
N HIS A 108 -62.42 -19.15 1.90
CA HIS A 108 -63.03 -19.86 3.03
C HIS A 108 -64.57 -19.74 3.00
N SER A 109 -65.09 -18.53 2.76
CA SER A 109 -66.53 -18.29 2.65
C SER A 109 -67.15 -19.06 1.48
N LEU A 110 -66.46 -19.11 0.33
CA LEU A 110 -66.86 -19.89 -0.83
C LEU A 110 -66.89 -21.38 -0.49
N MET A 111 -65.83 -21.89 0.15
CA MET A 111 -65.73 -23.28 0.58
C MET A 111 -66.91 -23.65 1.50
N LEU A 112 -67.23 -22.83 2.50
CA LEU A 112 -68.36 -23.10 3.39
C LEU A 112 -69.69 -23.16 2.64
N LYS A 113 -69.94 -22.22 1.71
CA LYS A 113 -71.15 -22.22 0.88
C LYS A 113 -71.33 -23.52 0.11
N TYR A 114 -70.27 -24.05 -0.50
CA TYR A 114 -70.35 -25.30 -1.27
C TYR A 114 -70.32 -26.55 -0.39
N LYS A 115 -69.63 -26.51 0.76
CA LYS A 115 -69.63 -27.61 1.75
C LYS A 115 -71.04 -27.91 2.26
N ASP A 116 -71.80 -26.87 2.57
CA ASP A 116 -73.11 -27.00 3.20
C ASP A 116 -74.27 -26.99 2.20
N LYS A 117 -73.99 -26.78 0.91
CA LYS A 117 -75.01 -26.79 -0.15
C LYS A 117 -75.67 -28.16 -0.25
N LYS A 118 -76.98 -28.19 -0.03
CA LYS A 118 -77.80 -29.37 -0.26
C LYS A 118 -78.35 -29.33 -1.69
N TRP A 119 -78.39 -30.51 -2.33
CA TRP A 119 -78.78 -30.65 -3.74
C TRP A 119 -80.20 -30.15 -4.06
N TYR A 120 -81.06 -30.06 -3.04
CA TYR A 120 -82.45 -29.62 -3.17
C TYR A 120 -82.67 -28.11 -2.89
N GLN A 121 -81.62 -27.38 -2.53
CA GLN A 121 -81.66 -25.93 -2.32
C GLN A 121 -81.01 -25.26 -3.55
N LEU A 122 -81.81 -25.12 -4.61
CA LEU A 122 -81.44 -24.41 -5.84
C LEU A 122 -81.81 -22.94 -5.74
#